data_AF-A0A679FAM4-F1
#
_entry.id   AF-A0A679FAM4-F1
#
_cell.length_a   1.000
_cell.length_b   1.000
_cell.length_c   1.000
_cell.angle_alpha   90.00
_cell.angle_beta   90.00
_cell.angle_gamma   90.00
#
_symmetry.space_group_name_H-M   'P 1'
#
loop_
_entity.id
_entity.type
_entity.pdbx_description
1 polymer ?
#
loop_
_entity_poly.entity_id
_entity_poly.type
_entity_poly.pdbx_seq_one_letter_code
_entity_poly.pdbx_strand_id
1 'polypeptide(L)'
;MSVETRQPRDVARRLADRARSVKSARSDGWRRETFTLERGEARAKAREWFDLYPKAAYMTEIEFWRELEDGRIEFTIRRLPSAD
;
A
#
# COMPACT_ATOMS: atom_id res chain seq x y z
N MET A 1 -0.01 -12.30 -34.80
CA MET A 1 -0.47 -12.00 -33.43
C MET A 1 0.46 -12.73 -32.48
N SER A 2 1.51 -12.06 -32.00
CA SER A 2 2.48 -12.66 -31.08
C SER A 2 2.49 -11.84 -29.80
N VAL A 3 2.21 -12.50 -28.69
CA VAL A 3 2.18 -11.90 -27.36
C VAL A 3 3.62 -11.58 -26.97
N GLU A 4 4.00 -10.31 -27.03
CA GLU A 4 5.36 -9.89 -26.70
C GLU A 4 5.49 -9.75 -25.18
N THR A 5 6.19 -10.74 -24.64
CA THR A 5 6.55 -10.96 -23.25
C THR A 5 6.83 -9.66 -22.48
N ARG A 6 6.00 -9.40 -21.46
CA ARG A 6 6.21 -8.42 -20.38
C ARG A 6 7.63 -8.60 -19.81
N GLN A 7 8.55 -7.71 -20.21
CA GLN A 7 9.93 -7.80 -19.78
C GLN A 7 10.06 -7.41 -18.30
N PRO A 8 10.81 -8.18 -17.48
CA PRO A 8 10.98 -7.93 -16.04
C PRO A 8 11.67 -6.59 -15.72
N ARG A 9 12.27 -5.97 -16.73
CA ARG A 9 12.98 -4.68 -16.66
C ARG A 9 12.01 -3.51 -16.44
N ASP A 10 10.78 -3.61 -16.96
CA ASP A 10 9.74 -2.59 -16.81
C ASP A 10 9.09 -2.60 -15.42
N VAL A 11 9.06 -3.77 -14.76
CA VAL A 11 8.58 -3.90 -13.37
C VAL A 11 9.54 -3.23 -12.40
N ALA A 12 10.85 -3.43 -12.58
CA ALA A 12 11.88 -2.80 -11.75
C ALA A 12 11.88 -1.27 -11.90
N ARG A 13 11.67 -0.76 -13.12
CA ARG A 13 11.58 0.69 -13.37
C ARG A 13 10.34 1.32 -12.75
N ARG A 14 9.18 0.66 -12.81
CA ARG A 14 7.96 1.11 -12.10
C ARG A 14 8.11 1.08 -10.58
N LEU A 15 8.75 0.06 -10.02
CA LEU A 15 9.02 -0.03 -8.58
C LEU A 15 9.99 1.07 -8.13
N ALA A 16 11.02 1.37 -8.91
CA ALA A 16 11.96 2.45 -8.63
C ALA A 16 11.31 3.84 -8.72
N ASP A 17 10.41 4.05 -9.69
CA ASP A 17 9.67 5.31 -9.83
C ASP A 17 8.67 5.51 -8.68
N ARG A 18 7.97 4.43 -8.28
CA ARG A 18 7.11 4.41 -7.07
C ARG A 18 7.92 4.65 -5.79
N ALA A 19 9.13 4.08 -5.68
CA ALA A 19 10.02 4.30 -4.54
C ALA A 19 10.55 5.76 -4.48
N ARG A 20 10.79 6.40 -5.64
CA ARG A 20 11.19 7.81 -5.71
C ARG A 20 10.04 8.76 -5.37
N SER A 21 8.82 8.50 -5.82
CA SER A 21 7.65 9.29 -5.42
C SER A 21 7.30 9.13 -3.93
N VAL A 22 7.47 7.93 -3.38
CA VAL A 22 7.39 7.67 -1.92
C VAL A 22 8.46 8.43 -1.12
N LYS A 23 9.63 8.71 -1.73
CA LYS A 23 10.69 9.50 -1.08
C LYS A 23 10.34 11.00 -1.01
N SER A 24 9.58 11.52 -1.98
CA SER A 24 9.14 12.93 -2.00
C SER A 24 7.94 13.20 -1.08
N ALA A 25 7.11 12.18 -0.80
CA ALA A 25 5.99 12.27 0.15
C ALA A 25 6.41 12.17 1.63
N ARG A 26 7.73 12.23 1.93
CA ARG A 26 8.29 12.13 3.29
C ARG A 26 8.19 13.43 4.10
N SER A 27 7.54 14.48 3.60
CA SER A 27 7.50 15.78 4.27
C SER A 27 6.28 16.01 5.17
N ASP A 28 5.23 15.19 5.10
CA ASP A 28 4.00 15.40 5.89
C ASP A 28 3.98 14.66 7.23
N GLY A 29 5.05 13.93 7.58
CA GLY A 29 5.12 13.17 8.83
C GLY A 29 4.23 11.93 8.88
N TRP A 30 3.66 11.46 7.76
CA TRP A 30 2.82 10.25 7.72
C TRP A 30 3.61 8.99 7.33
N ARG A 31 3.34 7.88 8.03
CA ARG A 31 3.78 6.53 7.64
C ARG A 31 2.73 5.91 6.73
N ARG A 32 3.15 5.43 5.56
CA ARG A 32 2.30 4.75 4.59
C ARG A 32 2.82 3.36 4.32
N GLU A 33 1.94 2.37 4.32
CA GLU A 33 2.26 0.99 3.97
C GLU A 33 1.23 0.42 3.00
N THR A 34 1.70 -0.19 1.93
CA THR A 34 0.86 -0.75 0.86
C THR A 34 0.90 -2.27 0.90
N PHE A 35 -0.28 -2.88 0.87
CA PHE A 35 -0.48 -4.33 0.88
C PHE A 35 -1.23 -4.77 -0.37
N THR A 36 -0.88 -5.94 -0.89
CA THR A 36 -1.62 -6.61 -1.98
C THR A 36 -1.95 -8.02 -1.53
N LEU A 37 -3.20 -8.26 -1.14
CA LEU A 37 -3.67 -9.50 -0.53
C LEU A 37 -4.98 -9.96 -1.17
N GLU A 38 -5.36 -11.22 -1.03
CA GLU A 38 -6.70 -11.66 -1.45
C GLU A 38 -7.79 -10.89 -0.71
N ARG A 39 -8.98 -10.74 -1.30
CA ARG A 39 -10.06 -9.90 -0.73
C ARG A 39 -10.39 -10.22 0.73
N GLY A 40 -10.40 -11.49 1.11
CA GLY A 40 -10.62 -11.91 2.50
C GLY A 40 -9.48 -11.49 3.42
N GLU A 41 -8.25 -11.76 3.00
CA GLU A 41 -7.04 -11.42 3.74
C GLU A 41 -6.82 -9.92 3.85
N ALA A 42 -7.14 -9.14 2.81
CA ALA A 42 -7.05 -7.69 2.82
C ALA A 42 -7.95 -7.08 3.89
N ARG A 43 -9.18 -7.60 4.04
CA ARG A 43 -10.09 -7.20 5.12
C ARG A 43 -9.56 -7.58 6.50
N ALA A 44 -9.04 -8.79 6.65
CA ALA A 44 -8.45 -9.25 7.91
C ALA A 44 -7.23 -8.40 8.30
N LYS A 45 -6.33 -8.13 7.35
CA LYS A 45 -5.14 -7.29 7.53
C LYS A 45 -5.51 -5.85 7.87
N ALA A 46 -6.47 -5.25 7.16
CA ALA A 46 -6.95 -3.92 7.51
C ALA A 46 -7.46 -3.89 8.95
N ARG A 47 -8.27 -4.87 9.37
CA ARG A 47 -8.78 -4.96 10.74
C ARG A 47 -7.67 -5.12 11.78
N GLU A 48 -6.70 -5.99 11.54
CA GLU A 48 -5.51 -6.17 12.38
C GLU A 48 -4.75 -4.84 12.55
N TRP A 49 -4.60 -4.07 11.48
CA TRP A 49 -3.95 -2.76 11.55
C TRP A 49 -4.73 -1.73 12.35
N PHE A 50 -6.06 -1.72 12.26
CA PHE A 50 -6.89 -0.84 13.08
C PHE A 50 -6.90 -1.26 14.56
N ASP A 51 -6.68 -2.54 14.86
CA ASP A 51 -6.54 -3.06 16.22
C ASP A 51 -5.18 -2.67 16.84
N LEU A 52 -4.09 -2.89 16.09
CA LEU A 52 -2.73 -2.53 16.50
C LEU A 52 -2.51 -1.02 16.58
N TYR A 53 -3.09 -0.27 15.64
CA TYR A 53 -2.97 1.18 15.54
C TYR A 53 -4.36 1.82 15.48
N PRO A 54 -5.03 1.98 16.64
CA PRO A 54 -6.36 2.59 16.69
C PRO A 54 -6.37 3.98 16.06
N LYS A 55 -7.41 4.29 15.29
CA LYS A 55 -7.57 5.59 14.62
C LYS A 55 -7.49 6.77 15.60
N ALA A 56 -7.96 6.61 16.84
CA ALA A 56 -7.92 7.66 17.85
C ALA A 56 -6.49 8.04 18.29
N ALA A 57 -5.55 7.09 18.30
CA ALA A 57 -4.17 7.32 18.74
C ALA A 57 -3.22 7.61 17.58
N TYR A 58 -3.45 6.98 16.43
CA TYR A 58 -2.52 7.00 15.30
C TYR A 58 -3.09 7.63 14.03
N MET A 59 -4.35 8.08 14.08
CA MET A 59 -5.07 8.62 12.94
C MET A 59 -4.98 7.69 11.71
N THR A 60 -4.96 6.37 11.99
CA THR A 60 -4.86 5.30 11.00
C THR A 60 -6.04 5.34 10.03
N GLU A 61 -5.75 5.26 8.74
CA GLU A 61 -6.75 5.30 7.69
C GLU A 61 -6.30 4.54 6.44
N ILE A 62 -7.26 4.02 5.68
CA ILE A 62 -7.01 3.49 4.33
C ILE A 62 -6.99 4.67 3.36
N GLU A 63 -5.81 5.06 2.89
CA GLU A 63 -5.64 6.20 1.99
C GLU A 63 -6.13 5.87 0.56
N PHE A 64 -5.89 4.65 0.11
CA PHE A 64 -6.26 4.19 -1.22
C PHE A 64 -6.52 2.69 -1.22
N TRP A 65 -7.49 2.22 -2.00
CA TRP A 65 -7.64 0.80 -2.29
C TRP A 65 -8.16 0.59 -3.72
N ARG A 66 -7.78 -0.55 -4.31
CA ARG A 66 -8.29 -1.01 -5.60
C ARG A 66 -8.33 -2.53 -5.66
N GLU A 67 -9.23 -3.06 -6.46
CA GLU A 67 -9.25 -4.46 -6.85
C GLU A 67 -8.38 -4.67 -8.09
N LEU A 68 -7.63 -5.77 -8.11
CA LEU A 68 -6.79 -6.19 -9.23
C LEU A 68 -7.56 -7.19 -10.10
N GLU A 69 -7.12 -7.35 -11.35
CA GLU A 69 -7.72 -8.27 -12.34
C GLU A 69 -7.72 -9.74 -11.86
N ASP A 70 -6.82 -10.08 -10.93
CA ASP A 70 -6.69 -11.40 -10.31
C ASP A 70 -7.55 -11.59 -9.05
N GLY A 71 -8.38 -10.60 -8.67
CA GLY A 71 -9.28 -10.68 -7.51
C GLY A 71 -8.63 -10.32 -6.18
N ARG A 72 -7.34 -9.94 -6.17
CA ARG A 72 -6.68 -9.37 -4.98
C ARG A 72 -7.02 -7.90 -4.81
N ILE A 73 -6.88 -7.43 -3.58
CA ILE A 73 -7.03 -6.02 -3.20
C ILE A 73 -5.65 -5.45 -2.92
N GLU A 74 -5.28 -4.39 -3.63
CA GLU A 74 -4.16 -3.53 -3.27
C GLU A 74 -4.71 -2.35 -2.45
N PHE A 75 -4.23 -2.16 -1.23
CA PHE A 75 -4.61 -1.02 -0.38
C PHE A 75 -3.41 -0.41 0.33
N THR A 76 -3.49 0.89 0.58
CA THR A 76 -2.49 1.66 1.32
C THR A 76 -3.09 2.13 2.63
N ILE A 77 -2.47 1.75 3.74
CA ILE A 77 -2.74 2.32 5.05
C ILE A 77 -1.82 3.52 5.26
N ARG A 78 -2.36 4.61 5.80
CA ARG A 78 -1.59 5.71 6.37
C ARG A 78 -1.82 5.79 7.88
N ARG A 79 -0.80 6.17 8.63
CA ARG A 79 -0.87 6.48 10.06
C ARG A 79 0.17 7.51 10.46
N LEU A 80 -0.02 8.15 11.59
CA LEU A 80 1.04 8.94 12.23
C LEU A 80 2.14 8.00 12.76
N PRO A 81 3.42 8.39 12.68
CA PRO A 81 4.49 7.74 13.43
C PRO A 81 4.14 7.83 14.92
N SER A 82 4.36 6.76 15.66
CA SER A 82 4.24 6.81 17.12
C SER A 82 5.08 7.97 17.64
N ALA A 83 4.47 8.83 18.45
CA ALA A 83 5.18 9.78 19.29
C ALA A 83 5.65 9.01 20.52
N ASP A 84 6.74 8.26 20.38
CA ASP A 84 7.56 7.83 21.51
C ASP A 84 8.69 8.85 21.67
#